data_AF-A0A7K2W3P8-F1
#
_entry.id   AF-A0A7K2W3P8-F1
#
_cell.length_a   1.000
_cell.length_b   1.000
_cell.length_c   1.000
_cell.angle_alpha   90.00
_cell.angle_beta   90.00
_cell.angle_gamma   90.00
#
_symmetry.space_group_name_H-M   'P 1'
#
loop_
_entity.id
_entity.type
_entity.pdbx_description
1 polymer ?
#
loop_
_entity_poly.entity_id
_entity_poly.type
_entity_poly.pdbx_seq_one_letter_code
_entity_poly.pdbx_strand_id
1 'polypeptide(L)'
;MRELHCAYCYAPKQAAALDREGVLAWAIELDAAGCLGVGFGDGEPTAYRRFAQLCSDIAQSTSMAVTFTTHGHRLTPELVESLREAVHFVRLSVDGVGATYERLRGRPFAAVVQAAGLLGSLRHHCGHVRANQLKPFWPSRPCPYPCAARRYRSPYQRPGMQGALPTLGFPSG
;
A
#
# COMPACT_ATOMS: atom_id res chain seq x y z
N MET A 1 -14.97 11.47 12.35
CA MET A 1 -16.10 11.75 11.43
C MET A 1 -15.65 11.41 10.03
N ARG A 2 -16.41 10.61 9.27
CA ARG A 2 -16.02 10.26 7.88
C ARG A 2 -16.25 11.42 6.94
N GLU A 3 -15.27 11.66 6.08
CA GLU A 3 -15.29 12.76 5.12
C GLU A 3 -16.20 12.49 3.91
N LEU A 4 -16.42 11.20 3.58
CA LEU A 4 -17.34 10.73 2.55
C LEU A 4 -18.37 9.75 3.14
N HIS A 5 -19.60 9.82 2.63
CA HIS A 5 -20.75 9.03 3.10
C HIS A 5 -21.28 8.09 2.00
N CYS A 6 -20.39 7.28 1.43
CA CYS A 6 -20.75 6.39 0.34
C CYS A 6 -21.68 5.28 0.83
N ALA A 7 -22.82 5.07 0.15
CA ALA A 7 -23.85 4.11 0.57
C ALA A 7 -23.36 2.65 0.64
N TYR A 8 -22.33 2.32 -0.14
CA TYR A 8 -21.72 1.00 -0.25
C TYR A 8 -20.46 0.81 0.60
N CYS A 9 -20.14 1.77 1.48
CA CYS A 9 -18.95 1.68 2.33
C CYS A 9 -19.17 0.63 3.42
N TYR A 10 -18.43 -0.49 3.36
CA TYR A 10 -18.54 -1.60 4.30
C TYR A 10 -18.02 -1.26 5.70
N ALA A 11 -17.14 -0.27 5.81
CA ALA A 11 -16.35 -0.14 7.01
C ALA A 11 -17.08 0.62 8.14
N PRO A 12 -16.71 0.43 9.41
CA PRO A 12 -17.46 0.92 10.56
C PRO A 12 -17.59 2.45 10.59
N LYS A 13 -18.76 2.96 11.02
CA LYS A 13 -19.07 4.41 11.04
C LYS A 13 -18.59 5.13 12.31
N GLN A 14 -17.92 4.41 13.21
CA GLN A 14 -17.45 4.94 14.49
C GLN A 14 -16.05 5.55 14.37
N ALA A 15 -15.81 6.63 15.11
CA ALA A 15 -14.48 7.21 15.20
C ALA A 15 -13.62 6.35 16.12
N ALA A 16 -12.56 5.77 15.57
CA ALA A 16 -11.50 5.12 16.32
C ALA A 16 -10.17 5.64 15.80
N ALA A 17 -9.24 5.89 16.71
CA ALA A 17 -7.88 6.25 16.38
C ALA A 17 -6.95 5.31 17.12
N LEU A 18 -6.02 4.71 16.37
CA LEU A 18 -4.92 3.96 16.96
C LEU A 18 -3.74 4.90 17.17
N ASP A 19 -3.02 4.68 18.27
CA ASP A 19 -1.78 5.39 18.51
C ASP A 19 -0.70 4.95 17.51
N ARG A 20 0.17 5.91 17.13
CA ARG A 20 1.22 5.68 16.12
C ARG A 20 2.23 4.63 16.60
N GLU A 21 2.64 4.71 17.85
CA GLU A 21 3.67 3.82 18.41
C GLU A 21 3.14 2.40 18.50
N GLY A 22 1.87 2.23 18.88
CA GLY A 22 1.19 0.93 18.85
C GLY A 22 1.15 0.32 17.44
N VAL A 23 0.80 1.11 16.42
CA VAL A 23 0.79 0.61 15.02
C VAL A 23 2.19 0.24 14.54
N LEU A 24 3.22 1.02 14.90
CA LEU A 24 4.60 0.71 14.55
C LEU A 24 5.10 -0.57 15.24
N ALA A 25 4.80 -0.75 16.52
CA ALA A 25 5.14 -1.96 17.26
C ALA A 25 4.54 -3.21 16.61
N TRP A 26 3.24 -3.16 16.25
CA TRP A 26 2.60 -4.24 15.52
C TRP A 26 3.22 -4.47 14.14
N ALA A 27 3.61 -3.42 13.43
CA ALA A 27 4.27 -3.57 12.13
C ALA A 27 5.60 -4.33 12.27
N ILE A 28 6.40 -4.02 13.30
CA ILE A 28 7.66 -4.72 13.58
C ILE A 28 7.41 -6.18 13.93
N GLU A 29 6.41 -6.47 14.76
CA GLU A 29 6.04 -7.84 15.12
C GLU A 29 5.56 -8.64 13.90
N LEU A 30 4.74 -8.03 13.03
CA LEU A 30 4.26 -8.66 11.79
C LEU A 30 5.40 -8.93 10.80
N ASP A 31 6.34 -8.00 10.65
CA ASP A 31 7.53 -8.18 9.81
C ASP A 31 8.41 -9.32 10.34
N ALA A 32 8.63 -9.38 11.66
CA ALA A 32 9.37 -10.47 12.30
C ALA A 32 8.68 -11.84 12.11
N ALA A 33 7.35 -11.84 11.99
CA ALA A 33 6.55 -13.03 11.67
C ALA A 33 6.54 -13.38 10.16
N GLY A 34 7.20 -12.59 9.30
CA GLY A 34 7.31 -12.83 7.87
C GLY A 34 6.19 -12.22 7.02
N CYS A 35 5.49 -11.21 7.53
CA CYS A 35 4.52 -10.46 6.74
C CYS A 35 5.20 -9.72 5.57
N LEU A 36 4.54 -9.66 4.41
CA LEU A 36 5.10 -9.05 3.20
C LEU A 36 4.79 -7.55 3.08
N GLY A 37 3.78 -7.07 3.79
CA GLY A 37 3.26 -5.72 3.57
C GLY A 37 2.14 -5.34 4.51
N VAL A 38 1.97 -4.04 4.68
CA VAL A 38 0.86 -3.45 5.43
C VAL A 38 0.04 -2.55 4.50
N GLY A 39 -1.29 -2.63 4.62
CA GLY A 39 -2.24 -1.88 3.81
C GLY A 39 -3.17 -1.03 4.65
N PHE A 40 -3.16 0.29 4.44
CA PHE A 40 -4.11 1.21 5.06
C PHE A 40 -5.30 1.48 4.14
N GLY A 41 -6.52 1.16 4.55
CA GLY A 41 -7.67 1.31 3.64
C GLY A 41 -9.03 1.59 4.25
N ASP A 42 -9.17 1.60 5.57
CA ASP A 42 -10.41 2.02 6.22
C ASP A 42 -10.46 3.54 6.40
N GLY A 43 -11.66 4.13 6.26
CA GLY A 43 -11.88 5.56 6.32
C GLY A 43 -11.15 6.29 5.20
N GLU A 44 -10.38 7.30 5.56
CA GLU A 44 -9.42 7.95 4.67
C GLU A 44 -8.06 8.02 5.37
N PRO A 45 -7.06 7.21 4.96
CA PRO A 45 -5.75 7.17 5.61
C PRO A 45 -5.07 8.54 5.66
N THR A 46 -5.21 9.35 4.61
CA THR A 46 -4.60 10.69 4.53
C THR A 46 -5.29 11.74 5.42
N ALA A 47 -6.41 11.38 6.07
CA ALA A 47 -7.01 12.21 7.12
C ALA A 47 -6.27 12.09 8.46
N TYR A 48 -5.47 11.04 8.66
CA TYR A 48 -4.62 10.92 9.82
C TYR A 48 -3.43 11.89 9.71
N ARG A 49 -3.35 12.87 10.62
CA ARG A 49 -2.36 13.97 10.58
C ARG A 49 -0.92 13.48 10.42
N ARG A 50 -0.57 12.33 11.02
CA ARG A 50 0.79 11.76 11.01
C ARG A 50 0.94 10.61 10.03
N PHE A 51 0.10 10.53 9.00
CA PHE A 51 0.07 9.39 8.08
C PHE A 51 1.39 9.20 7.32
N ALA A 52 1.95 10.26 6.73
CA ALA A 52 3.22 10.17 6.03
C ALA A 52 4.37 9.76 6.95
N GLN A 53 4.39 10.32 8.17
CA GLN A 53 5.37 9.94 9.18
C GLN A 53 5.23 8.46 9.56
N LEU A 54 4.02 7.96 9.81
CA LEU A 54 3.78 6.55 10.09
C LEU A 54 4.26 5.64 8.96
N CYS A 55 3.98 6.00 7.70
CA CYS A 55 4.47 5.25 6.55
C CYS A 55 6.01 5.21 6.52
N SER A 56 6.65 6.35 6.77
CA SER A 56 8.10 6.48 6.84
C SER A 56 8.69 5.62 7.97
N ASP A 57 8.12 5.70 9.18
CA ASP A 57 8.58 4.94 10.34
C ASP A 57 8.51 3.42 10.07
N ILE A 58 7.42 2.94 9.45
CA ILE A 58 7.27 1.53 9.07
C ILE A 58 8.28 1.13 7.99
N ALA A 59 8.42 1.93 6.93
CA ALA A 59 9.35 1.63 5.83
C ALA A 59 10.82 1.63 6.28
N GLN A 60 11.17 2.41 7.30
CA GLN A 60 12.52 2.42 7.88
C GLN A 60 12.76 1.28 8.88
N SER A 61 11.71 0.81 9.56
CA SER A 61 11.82 -0.17 10.65
C SER A 61 11.55 -1.61 10.24
N THR A 62 11.04 -1.83 9.02
CA THR A 62 10.58 -3.15 8.56
C THR A 62 11.00 -3.42 7.11
N SER A 63 10.92 -4.69 6.70
CA SER A 63 11.08 -5.08 5.29
C SER A 63 9.78 -5.07 4.48
N MET A 64 8.66 -4.71 5.12
CA MET A 64 7.32 -4.77 4.56
C MET A 64 7.03 -3.68 3.51
N ALA A 65 6.29 -4.05 2.47
CA ALA A 65 5.72 -3.07 1.55
C ALA A 65 4.58 -2.28 2.21
N VAL A 66 4.71 -0.96 2.25
CA VAL A 66 3.65 -0.06 2.71
C VAL A 66 2.72 0.32 1.57
N THR A 67 1.42 0.11 1.75
CA THR A 67 0.39 0.41 0.74
C THR A 67 -0.80 1.14 1.36
N PHE A 68 -1.54 1.91 0.57
CA PHE A 68 -2.79 2.50 1.05
C PHE A 68 -3.85 2.68 -0.02
N THR A 69 -5.10 2.81 0.41
CA THR A 69 -6.28 3.09 -0.42
C THR A 69 -6.87 4.42 0.00
N THR A 70 -7.03 5.34 -0.95
CA THR A 70 -7.50 6.70 -0.71
C THR A 70 -8.64 7.06 -1.67
N HIS A 71 -9.49 8.01 -1.26
CA HIS A 71 -10.42 8.68 -2.16
C HIS A 71 -9.79 9.85 -2.93
N GLY A 72 -8.55 10.22 -2.64
CA GLY A 72 -7.77 11.18 -3.42
C GLY A 72 -8.02 12.67 -3.10
N HIS A 73 -9.21 13.05 -2.62
CA HIS A 73 -9.55 14.47 -2.34
C HIS A 73 -8.72 15.21 -1.29
N ARG A 74 -7.89 14.51 -0.50
CA ARG A 74 -6.95 15.15 0.45
C ARG A 74 -5.51 15.19 -0.06
N LEU A 75 -5.25 14.67 -1.26
CA LEU A 75 -3.91 14.65 -1.80
C LEU A 75 -3.48 16.06 -2.21
N THR A 76 -2.32 16.47 -1.70
CA THR A 76 -1.62 17.67 -2.13
C THR A 76 -0.23 17.27 -2.66
N PRO A 77 0.44 18.12 -3.46
CA PRO A 77 1.80 17.85 -3.90
C PRO A 77 2.76 17.58 -2.72
N GLU A 78 2.63 18.31 -1.62
CA GLU A 78 3.49 18.18 -0.43
C GLU A 78 3.26 16.83 0.27
N LEU A 79 2.00 16.41 0.39
CA LEU A 79 1.67 15.12 0.96
C LEU A 79 2.21 13.98 0.08
N VAL A 80 2.03 14.08 -1.23
CA VAL A 80 2.53 13.08 -2.18
C VAL A 80 4.06 13.00 -2.11
N GLU A 81 4.75 14.14 -2.04
CA GLU A 81 6.20 14.17 -1.88
C GLU A 81 6.64 13.49 -0.58
N SER A 82 5.96 13.77 0.54
CA SER A 82 6.27 13.14 1.82
C SER A 82 6.04 11.61 1.86
N LEU A 83 5.27 11.07 0.91
CA LEU A 83 4.97 9.63 0.80
C LEU A 83 5.90 8.92 -0.20
N ARG A 84 6.69 9.66 -0.99
CA ARG A 84 7.44 9.16 -2.15
C ARG A 84 8.35 7.97 -1.85
N GLU A 85 9.14 8.07 -0.79
CA GLU A 85 10.14 7.05 -0.44
C GLU A 85 9.58 5.97 0.49
N ALA A 86 8.39 6.18 1.06
CA ALA A 86 7.81 5.31 2.08
C ALA A 86 6.75 4.34 1.50
N VAL A 87 6.06 4.71 0.41
CA VAL A 87 4.90 3.97 -0.09
C VAL A 87 5.21 3.25 -1.40
N HIS A 88 4.89 1.96 -1.43
CA HIS A 88 5.16 1.06 -2.54
C HIS A 88 3.98 0.93 -3.49
N PHE A 89 2.76 1.12 -2.99
CA PHE A 89 1.56 0.97 -3.80
C PHE A 89 0.39 1.82 -3.29
N VAL A 90 -0.25 2.55 -4.19
CA VAL A 90 -1.43 3.37 -3.88
C VAL A 90 -2.62 2.92 -4.69
N ARG A 91 -3.75 2.71 -4.00
CA ARG A 91 -5.06 2.46 -4.60
C ARG A 91 -5.92 3.72 -4.57
N LEU A 92 -6.38 4.16 -5.74
CA LEU A 92 -7.34 5.26 -5.84
C LEU A 92 -8.76 4.71 -6.00
N SER A 93 -9.67 5.13 -5.13
CA SER A 93 -11.07 4.72 -5.16
C SER A 93 -11.84 5.51 -6.22
N VAL A 94 -12.20 4.83 -7.31
CA VAL A 94 -12.98 5.37 -8.42
C VAL A 94 -14.08 4.37 -8.75
N ASP A 95 -15.34 4.73 -8.54
CA ASP A 95 -16.51 3.82 -8.69
C ASP A 95 -17.42 4.22 -9.85
N GLY A 96 -16.90 5.06 -10.74
CA GLY A 96 -17.58 5.57 -11.91
C GLY A 96 -16.79 6.71 -12.53
N VAL A 97 -17.29 7.25 -13.64
CA VAL A 97 -16.72 8.43 -14.31
C VAL A 97 -17.76 9.55 -14.39
N GLY A 98 -17.29 10.80 -14.40
CA GLY A 98 -18.13 12.00 -14.50
C GLY A 98 -19.28 12.00 -13.47
N ALA A 99 -20.50 12.22 -13.97
CA ALA A 99 -21.71 12.28 -13.14
C ALA A 99 -21.97 11.01 -12.31
N THR A 100 -21.52 9.83 -12.75
CA THR A 100 -21.69 8.59 -11.97
C THR A 100 -20.82 8.61 -10.72
N TYR A 101 -19.55 9.04 -10.85
CA TYR A 101 -18.68 9.23 -9.69
C TYR A 101 -19.26 10.26 -8.73
N GLU A 102 -19.68 11.40 -9.26
CA GLU A 102 -20.22 12.52 -8.48
C GLU A 102 -21.47 12.10 -7.70
N ARG A 103 -22.37 11.36 -8.32
CA ARG A 103 -23.55 10.77 -7.65
C ARG A 103 -23.17 9.77 -6.55
N LEU A 104 -22.20 8.89 -6.80
CA LEU A 104 -21.84 7.81 -5.88
C LEU A 104 -20.95 8.27 -4.71
N ARG A 105 -20.10 9.28 -4.94
CA ARG A 105 -19.10 9.75 -3.98
C ARG A 105 -19.41 11.13 -3.41
N GLY A 106 -20.34 11.90 -3.98
CA GLY A 106 -20.71 13.25 -3.50
C GLY A 106 -19.56 14.26 -3.62
N ARG A 107 -18.67 14.07 -4.61
CA ARG A 107 -17.50 14.91 -4.85
C ARG A 107 -17.23 15.06 -6.36
N PRO A 108 -16.63 16.18 -6.80
CA PRO A 108 -16.33 16.42 -8.21
C PRO A 108 -15.44 15.34 -8.82
N PHE A 109 -15.77 14.88 -10.03
CA PHE A 109 -14.92 13.89 -10.73
C PHE A 109 -13.58 14.51 -11.16
N ALA A 110 -13.55 15.80 -11.50
CA ALA A 110 -12.32 16.50 -11.84
C ALA A 110 -11.26 16.43 -10.72
N ALA A 111 -11.68 16.49 -9.46
CA ALA A 111 -10.76 16.41 -8.32
C ALA A 111 -10.08 15.03 -8.20
N VAL A 112 -10.81 13.94 -8.49
CA VAL A 112 -10.19 12.60 -8.47
C VAL A 112 -9.26 12.37 -9.67
N VAL A 113 -9.53 13.03 -10.81
CA VAL A 113 -8.60 13.03 -11.96
C VAL A 113 -7.30 13.77 -11.61
N GLN A 114 -7.39 14.92 -10.94
CA GLN A 114 -6.22 15.65 -10.45
C GLN A 114 -5.42 14.81 -9.44
N ALA A 115 -6.10 14.17 -8.49
CA ALA A 115 -5.50 13.24 -7.54
C ALA A 115 -4.75 12.09 -8.23
N ALA A 116 -5.33 11.51 -9.29
CA ALA A 116 -4.66 10.48 -10.10
C ALA A 116 -3.38 11.03 -10.79
N GLY A 117 -3.41 12.29 -11.24
CA GLY A 117 -2.25 13.00 -11.77
C GLY A 117 -1.13 13.13 -10.73
N LEU A 118 -1.46 13.57 -9.52
CA LEU A 118 -0.52 13.71 -8.40
C LEU A 118 0.10 12.37 -8.01
N LEU A 119 -0.70 11.32 -7.77
CA LEU A 119 -0.18 9.98 -7.49
C LEU A 119 0.68 9.45 -8.64
N GLY A 120 0.38 9.90 -9.84
CA GLY A 120 1.20 9.67 -11.00
C GLY A 120 2.60 10.28 -10.96
N SER A 121 2.95 11.12 -9.99
CA SER A 121 4.35 11.51 -9.79
C SER A 121 5.14 10.49 -8.97
N LEU A 122 4.47 9.54 -8.28
CA LEU A 122 5.10 8.52 -7.44
C LEU A 122 5.73 7.37 -8.23
N ARG A 123 5.28 7.16 -9.48
CA ARG A 123 5.74 6.07 -10.38
C ARG A 123 7.24 6.10 -10.71
N HIS A 124 7.95 7.16 -10.36
CA HIS A 124 9.39 7.28 -10.55
C HIS A 124 10.21 6.66 -9.41
N HIS A 125 9.59 6.28 -8.29
CA HIS A 125 10.26 5.74 -7.10
C HIS A 125 9.50 4.51 -6.59
N CYS A 126 9.85 3.31 -7.07
CA CYS A 126 9.31 1.98 -6.65
C CYS A 126 7.78 1.80 -6.60
N GLY A 127 6.99 2.85 -6.82
CA GLY A 127 5.58 2.93 -6.50
C GLY A 127 4.69 2.56 -7.68
N HIS A 128 3.81 1.57 -7.49
CA HIS A 128 2.75 1.29 -8.45
C HIS A 128 1.45 1.99 -8.01
N VAL A 129 0.73 2.60 -8.96
CA VAL A 129 -0.59 3.21 -8.70
C VAL A 129 -1.65 2.40 -9.44
N ARG A 130 -2.73 1.98 -8.77
CA ARG A 130 -3.89 1.36 -9.41
C ARG A 130 -5.20 2.02 -8.97
N ALA A 131 -6.06 2.35 -9.93
CA ALA A 131 -7.45 2.70 -9.62
C ALA A 131 -8.30 1.43 -9.53
N ASN A 132 -9.24 1.39 -8.60
CA ASN A 132 -10.04 0.20 -8.28
C ASN A 132 -10.86 -0.34 -9.49
N GLN A 133 -11.18 0.51 -10.48
CA GLN A 133 -12.04 0.17 -11.62
C GLN A 133 -11.45 0.52 -13.01
N LEU A 134 -10.23 1.05 -13.12
CA LEU A 134 -9.63 1.38 -14.43
C LEU A 134 -8.54 0.36 -14.79
N LYS A 135 -8.94 -0.84 -15.20
CA LYS A 135 -8.02 -1.84 -15.77
C LYS A 135 -7.46 -1.51 -17.17
N PRO A 136 -8.13 -0.76 -18.09
CA PRO A 136 -7.60 -0.65 -19.44
C PRO A 136 -6.75 0.60 -19.71
N PHE A 137 -6.62 1.56 -18.78
CA PHE A 137 -6.08 2.89 -19.12
C PHE A 137 -4.60 3.13 -18.78
N TRP A 138 -3.86 2.14 -18.27
CA TRP A 138 -2.45 2.35 -17.94
C TRP A 138 -1.54 1.32 -18.58
N PRO A 139 -0.69 1.71 -19.55
CA PRO A 139 0.30 0.81 -20.10
C PRO A 139 1.27 0.41 -18.98
N SER A 140 1.35 -0.89 -18.72
CA SER A 140 2.37 -1.50 -17.88
C SER A 140 3.73 -1.29 -18.55
N ARG A 141 4.46 -0.25 -18.17
CA ARG A 141 5.88 -0.11 -18.51
C ARG A 141 6.73 -0.69 -17.37
N PRO A 142 7.75 -1.51 -17.65
CA PRO A 142 8.66 -2.01 -16.63
C PRO A 142 9.39 -0.84 -15.94
N CYS A 143 9.59 -0.94 -14.62
CA CYS A 143 10.31 0.04 -13.82
C CYS A 143 11.77 0.14 -14.30
N PRO A 144 12.27 1.32 -14.71
CA PRO A 144 13.64 1.48 -15.21
C PRO A 144 14.70 1.63 -14.11
N TYR A 145 14.30 1.66 -12.83
CA TYR A 145 15.22 1.85 -11.70
C TYR A 145 15.57 0.50 -11.05
N PRO A 146 16.81 0.30 -10.59
CA PRO A 146 17.15 -0.80 -9.71
C PRO A 146 16.59 -0.49 -8.32
N CYS A 147 15.26 -0.53 -8.19
CA CYS A 147 14.58 -0.55 -6.91
C CYS A 147 15.18 -1.71 -6.11
N ALA A 148 15.92 -1.36 -5.06
CA ALA A 148 16.91 -2.21 -4.44
C ALA A 148 16.46 -3.67 -4.38
N ALA A 149 17.18 -4.52 -5.12
CA ALA A 149 17.46 -5.87 -4.67
C ALA A 149 18.25 -5.76 -3.35
N ARG A 150 17.64 -5.21 -2.29
CA ARG A 150 18.08 -5.45 -0.92
C ARG A 150 17.63 -6.89 -0.68
N ARG A 151 18.53 -7.79 -1.10
CA ARG A 151 18.36 -9.23 -1.28
C ARG A 151 17.14 -9.76 -0.53
N TYR A 152 16.09 -10.10 -1.26
CA TYR A 152 15.22 -11.20 -0.84
C TYR A 152 16.14 -12.43 -0.73
N ARG A 153 16.70 -12.66 0.47
CA ARG A 153 17.29 -13.95 0.79
C ARG A 153 16.11 -14.86 1.01
N SER A 154 15.90 -15.77 0.07
CA SER A 154 15.03 -16.92 0.28
C SER A 154 15.35 -17.52 1.66
N PRO A 155 14.34 -17.82 2.50
CA PRO A 155 14.57 -18.49 3.78
C PRO A 155 15.25 -19.87 3.61
N TYR A 156 15.34 -20.39 2.39
CA TYR A 156 16.05 -21.64 2.05
C TYR A 156 17.56 -21.48 1.77
N GLN A 157 18.13 -20.28 1.84
CA GLN A 157 19.58 -20.07 1.66
C GLN A 157 20.27 -19.63 2.96
N ARG A 158 20.40 -20.57 3.90
CA ARG A 158 21.40 -20.50 4.98
C ARG A 158 22.69 -21.21 4.54
N PRO A 159 23.88 -20.59 4.70
CA PRO A 159 25.14 -21.29 4.52
C PRO A 159 25.44 -22.09 5.80
N GLY A 160 25.65 -23.41 5.67
CA GLY A 160 26.14 -24.25 6.76
C GLY A 160 25.17 -25.32 7.26
N MET A 161 24.82 -26.28 6.40
CA MET A 161 24.52 -27.66 6.83
C MET A 161 25.00 -28.60 5.72
N GLN A 162 26.30 -28.87 5.68
CA GLN A 162 26.78 -30.16 5.17
C GLN A 162 26.47 -31.17 6.27
N GLY A 163 25.37 -31.90 6.10
CA GLY A 163 24.96 -32.98 6.98
C GLY A 163 24.25 -34.02 6.11
N ALA A 164 24.77 -35.24 6.14
CA ALA A 164 24.47 -36.35 5.24
C ALA A 164 22.98 -36.60 4.99
N LEU A 165 22.64 -36.89 3.73
CA LEU A 165 21.39 -37.54 3.33
C LEU A 165 21.37 -38.97 3.88
N PRO A 166 20.39 -39.39 4.68
CA PRO A 166 20.11 -40.81 4.86
C PRO A 166 19.37 -41.31 3.62
N THR A 167 19.98 -42.27 2.92
CA THR A 167 19.33 -43.07 1.87
C THR A 167 18.20 -43.88 2.49
N LEU A 168 16.94 -43.49 2.25
CA LEU A 168 15.79 -44.34 2.51
C LEU A 168 15.56 -45.22 1.28
N GLY A 169 15.92 -46.49 1.41
CA GLY A 169 15.58 -47.53 0.45
C GLY A 169 14.07 -47.80 0.49
N PHE A 170 13.45 -47.85 -0.69
CA PHE A 170 12.10 -48.36 -0.86
C PHE A 170 12.15 -49.90 -0.95
N PRO A 171 11.34 -50.64 -0.17
CA PRO A 171 11.14 -52.05 -0.43
C PRO A 171 10.11 -52.23 -1.55
N SER A 172 10.48 -53.04 -2.54
CA SER A 172 9.57 -53.57 -3.56
C SER A 172 8.66 -54.61 -2.92
N GLY A 173 7.35 -54.39 -2.98
CA GLY A 173 6.31 -55.34 -2.62
C GLY A 173 5.05 -55.04 -3.41
#